data_AF-A0A533XJY1-F1
#
_entry.id   AF-A0A533XJY1-F1
#
_cell.length_a   1.000
_cell.length_b   1.000
_cell.length_c   1.000
_cell.angle_alpha   90.00
_cell.angle_beta   90.00
_cell.angle_gamma   90.00
#
_symmetry.space_group_name_H-M   'P 1'
#
loop_
_entity.id
_entity.type
_entity.pdbx_description
1 polymer ?
#
loop_
_entity_poly.entity_id
_entity_poly.type
_entity_poly.pdbx_seq_one_letter_code
_entity_poly.pdbx_strand_id
1 'polypeptide(L)'
;MDDPVPPSRSKEPRLPGNTSVEEKGNAEEGLALPVPSTLSWPLTGQMIRVSFGSSAAADLSNAPTHPRSVAIFDADRFTMQLLVRRWRPGDVFQPLGMDGRRKKLQDYFANIKLPRELRSRIPLIVAPEGILWVTGLRPDHRFFATTSTKRTVVAKLLDCVPPKGD
;
A
#
# COMPACT_ATOMS: atom_id res chain seq x y z
N MET A 1 -11.86 -74.15 8.09
CA MET A 1 -10.66 -73.85 8.89
C MET A 1 -10.35 -72.40 8.61
N ASP A 2 -11.03 -71.57 9.38
CA ASP A 2 -10.93 -70.13 9.39
C ASP A 2 -9.64 -69.74 10.11
N ASP A 3 -8.76 -69.01 9.44
CA ASP A 3 -7.69 -68.27 10.10
C ASP A 3 -7.84 -66.76 9.78
N PRO A 4 -7.61 -65.88 10.77
CA PRO A 4 -8.25 -64.58 10.86
C PRO A 4 -7.56 -63.45 10.07
N VAL A 5 -8.38 -62.48 9.67
CA VAL A 5 -8.00 -61.17 9.12
C VAL A 5 -7.17 -60.36 10.14
N PRO A 6 -6.04 -59.73 9.75
CA PRO A 6 -5.38 -58.74 10.60
C PRO A 6 -6.08 -57.36 10.50
N PRO A 7 -6.22 -56.60 11.61
CA PRO A 7 -6.94 -55.33 11.60
C PRO A 7 -6.07 -54.12 11.20
N SER A 8 -6.74 -53.18 10.54
CA SER A 8 -6.50 -51.73 10.48
C SER A 8 -5.08 -51.19 10.69
N ARG A 9 -4.41 -50.84 9.58
CA ARG A 9 -3.43 -49.75 9.58
C ARG A 9 -4.16 -48.44 9.27
N SER A 10 -4.58 -47.76 10.33
CA SER A 10 -4.90 -46.33 10.28
C SER A 10 -3.69 -45.60 9.72
N LYS A 11 -3.80 -45.14 8.47
CA LYS A 11 -2.87 -44.14 7.93
C LYS A 11 -3.21 -42.84 8.67
N GLU A 12 -2.41 -42.52 9.68
CA GLU A 12 -2.36 -41.15 10.22
C GLU A 12 -2.23 -40.18 9.03
N PRO A 13 -3.10 -39.16 8.94
CA PRO A 13 -2.83 -38.06 8.03
C PRO A 13 -1.58 -37.36 8.54
N ARG A 14 -0.48 -37.50 7.79
CA ARG A 14 0.71 -36.68 7.97
C ARG A 14 0.26 -35.23 7.83
N LEU A 15 0.27 -34.49 8.94
CA LEU A 15 0.30 -33.04 8.88
C LEU A 15 1.54 -32.65 8.06
N PRO A 16 1.42 -31.88 6.96
CA PRO A 16 2.58 -31.14 6.49
C PRO A 16 2.94 -30.14 7.57
N GLY A 17 4.18 -30.27 8.06
CA GLY A 17 4.79 -29.35 9.00
C GLY A 17 4.73 -27.91 8.49
N ASN A 18 4.46 -27.02 9.45
CA ASN A 18 5.11 -25.72 9.59
C ASN A 18 5.69 -25.08 8.32
N THR A 19 4.85 -24.57 7.43
CA THR A 19 5.27 -23.38 6.69
C THR A 19 4.93 -22.17 7.54
N SER A 20 5.81 -21.86 8.49
CA SER A 20 5.97 -20.47 8.93
C SER A 20 6.44 -19.71 7.70
N VAL A 21 5.50 -19.26 6.89
CA VAL A 21 5.74 -18.25 5.86
C VAL A 21 6.06 -16.99 6.65
N GLU A 22 7.33 -16.80 7.00
CA GLU A 22 7.86 -15.45 7.14
C GLU A 22 7.74 -14.86 5.73
N GLU A 23 6.56 -14.28 5.48
CA GLU A 23 6.21 -13.57 4.27
C GLU A 23 7.02 -12.27 4.27
N LYS A 24 8.33 -12.38 4.08
CA LYS A 24 9.20 -11.27 3.72
C LYS A 24 8.82 -10.89 2.31
N GLY A 25 7.65 -10.24 2.17
CA GLY A 25 7.18 -9.77 0.89
C GLY A 25 8.27 -8.95 0.22
N ASN A 26 8.62 -9.31 -0.99
CA ASN A 26 9.64 -8.60 -1.73
C ASN A 26 9.05 -7.25 -2.19
N ALA A 27 9.81 -6.16 -2.08
CA ALA A 27 9.39 -4.85 -2.60
C ALA A 27 9.10 -4.86 -4.12
N GLU A 28 9.59 -5.89 -4.82
CA GLU A 28 9.29 -6.20 -6.22
C GLU A 28 7.83 -6.65 -6.43
N GLU A 29 7.33 -7.55 -5.58
CA GLU A 29 6.00 -8.19 -5.72
C GLU A 29 4.90 -7.37 -5.04
N GLY A 30 5.24 -6.68 -3.95
CA GLY A 30 4.34 -5.87 -3.15
C GLY A 30 4.22 -6.43 -1.74
N LEU A 31 4.18 -5.53 -0.76
CA LEU A 31 4.01 -5.83 0.64
C LEU A 31 2.56 -5.60 1.05
N ALA A 32 1.92 -6.56 1.71
CA ALA A 32 0.58 -6.37 2.24
C ALA A 32 0.56 -5.27 3.31
N LEU A 33 -0.43 -4.37 3.22
CA LEU A 33 -0.62 -3.25 4.13
C LEU A 33 -2.03 -3.32 4.74
N PRO A 34 -2.25 -4.19 5.73
CA PRO A 34 -3.54 -4.25 6.41
C PRO A 34 -3.85 -2.92 7.12
N VAL A 35 -5.12 -2.56 7.28
CA VAL A 35 -5.53 -1.35 8.00
C VAL A 35 -6.18 -1.74 9.32
N PRO A 36 -5.73 -1.22 10.48
CA PRO A 36 -4.59 -0.31 10.70
C PRO A 36 -3.25 -1.08 10.81
N SER A 37 -2.19 -0.57 10.17
CA SER A 37 -0.83 -1.12 10.34
C SER A 37 0.26 -0.09 10.06
N THR A 38 1.49 -0.45 10.40
CA THR A 38 2.68 0.31 10.02
C THR A 38 3.61 -0.61 9.24
N LEU A 39 4.07 -0.15 8.10
CA LEU A 39 4.95 -0.86 7.19
C LEU A 39 6.25 -0.08 7.02
N SER A 40 7.39 -0.78 7.15
CA SER A 40 8.69 -0.24 6.79
C SER A 40 9.01 -0.57 5.34
N TRP A 41 9.27 0.44 4.53
CA TRP A 41 9.60 0.27 3.13
C TRP A 41 11.08 -0.10 2.97
N PRO A 42 11.42 -1.31 2.50
CA PRO A 42 12.77 -1.84 2.59
C PRO A 42 13.78 -1.14 1.68
N LEU A 43 13.35 -0.48 0.59
CA LEU A 43 14.28 0.18 -0.33
C LEU A 43 14.81 1.52 0.16
N THR A 44 14.11 2.16 1.09
CA THR A 44 14.49 3.49 1.59
C THR A 44 14.42 3.62 3.11
N GLY A 45 13.96 2.58 3.82
CA GLY A 45 13.68 2.63 5.26
C GLY A 45 12.50 3.53 5.65
N GLN A 46 11.68 3.97 4.67
CA GLN A 46 10.56 4.89 4.94
C GLN A 46 9.44 4.17 5.69
N MET A 47 8.94 4.72 6.79
CA MET A 47 7.80 4.15 7.51
C MET A 47 6.47 4.71 7.01
N ILE A 48 5.60 3.81 6.56
CA ILE A 48 4.26 4.10 6.07
C ILE A 48 3.27 3.57 7.11
N ARG A 49 2.58 4.48 7.79
CA ARG A 49 1.53 4.15 8.76
C ARG A 49 0.17 4.38 8.13
N VAL A 50 -0.72 3.41 8.22
CA VAL A 50 -2.10 3.52 7.76
C VAL A 50 -3.04 3.20 8.92
N SER A 51 -4.02 4.08 9.14
CA SER A 51 -5.01 3.93 10.21
C SER A 51 -6.37 4.41 9.75
N PHE A 52 -7.44 3.90 10.37
CA PHE A 52 -8.76 4.52 10.22
C PHE A 52 -8.74 5.92 10.84
N GLY A 53 -9.36 6.87 10.15
CA GLY A 53 -9.59 8.20 10.69
C GLY A 53 -10.89 8.24 11.50
N SER A 54 -11.09 9.34 12.22
CA SER A 54 -12.26 9.50 13.09
C SER A 54 -13.45 10.14 12.37
N SER A 55 -13.18 11.12 11.50
CA SER A 55 -14.17 11.82 10.69
C SER A 55 -13.46 12.62 9.61
N ALA A 56 -13.98 12.61 8.38
CA ALA A 56 -13.35 13.31 7.26
C ALA A 56 -13.09 14.78 7.53
N ALA A 57 -14.02 15.48 8.19
CA ALA A 57 -13.84 16.89 8.52
C ALA A 57 -12.66 17.12 9.48
N ALA A 58 -12.55 16.30 10.54
CA ALA A 58 -11.47 16.41 11.53
C ALA A 58 -10.12 15.96 10.96
N ASP A 59 -10.10 14.90 10.14
CA ASP A 59 -8.88 14.41 9.53
C ASP A 59 -8.33 15.42 8.51
N LEU A 60 -9.20 15.99 7.67
CA LEU A 60 -8.82 17.01 6.69
C LEU A 60 -8.35 18.30 7.38
N SER A 61 -8.96 18.69 8.52
CA SER A 61 -8.50 19.87 9.29
C SER A 61 -7.19 19.63 10.02
N ASN A 62 -6.93 18.39 10.45
CA ASN A 62 -5.72 18.00 11.18
C ASN A 62 -4.57 17.57 10.26
N ALA A 63 -4.78 17.59 8.94
CA ALA A 63 -3.73 17.28 7.98
C ALA A 63 -2.58 18.29 8.14
N PRO A 64 -1.32 17.83 8.31
CA PRO A 64 -0.19 18.72 8.49
C PRO A 64 0.02 19.61 7.26
N THR A 65 0.68 20.75 7.48
CA THR A 65 1.05 21.76 6.47
C THR A 65 1.84 21.17 5.29
N HIS A 66 2.42 19.98 5.45
CA HIS A 66 3.08 19.22 4.37
C HIS A 66 2.12 18.15 3.81
N PRO A 67 1.26 18.48 2.83
CA PRO A 67 0.27 17.55 2.27
C PRO A 67 0.89 16.39 1.46
N ARG A 68 2.22 16.29 1.42
CA ARG A 68 2.95 15.21 0.75
C ARG A 68 3.28 14.06 1.70
N SER A 69 3.29 14.27 3.02
CA SER A 69 3.57 13.22 4.01
C SER A 69 2.30 12.59 4.57
N VAL A 70 1.13 13.21 4.37
CA VAL A 70 -0.15 12.66 4.81
C VAL A 70 -1.15 12.70 3.67
N ALA A 71 -1.85 11.59 3.47
CA ALA A 71 -2.95 11.49 2.54
C ALA A 71 -4.15 10.83 3.23
N ILE A 72 -5.34 11.36 2.95
CA ILE A 72 -6.60 10.91 3.56
C ILE A 72 -7.47 10.39 2.44
N PHE A 73 -7.89 9.13 2.57
CA PHE A 73 -8.65 8.41 1.57
C PHE A 73 -10.05 8.08 2.06
N ASP A 74 -10.98 8.02 1.13
CA ASP A 74 -12.34 7.56 1.35
C ASP A 74 -12.39 6.03 1.38
N ALA A 75 -12.59 5.48 2.58
CA ALA A 75 -12.62 4.05 2.85
C ALA A 75 -13.75 3.31 2.09
N ASP A 76 -14.75 4.03 1.58
CA ASP A 76 -15.86 3.46 0.82
C ASP A 76 -15.56 3.38 -0.69
N ARG A 77 -14.44 3.95 -1.15
CA ARG A 77 -14.09 4.03 -2.58
C ARG A 77 -13.06 3.01 -3.05
N PHE A 78 -12.49 2.21 -2.16
CA PHE A 78 -11.50 1.19 -2.48
C PHE A 78 -11.57 0.00 -1.53
N THR A 79 -11.03 -1.13 -1.97
CA THR A 79 -10.96 -2.34 -1.16
C THR A 79 -9.75 -2.26 -0.21
N MET A 80 -9.95 -2.58 1.08
CA MET A 80 -8.92 -2.53 2.14
C MET A 80 -7.77 -3.54 1.98
N GLN A 81 -7.74 -4.31 0.89
CA GLN A 81 -6.62 -5.18 0.51
C GLN A 81 -5.50 -4.34 -0.10
N LEU A 82 -4.93 -3.45 0.71
CA LEU A 82 -3.89 -2.54 0.27
C LEU A 82 -2.55 -3.26 0.16
N LEU A 83 -1.80 -2.89 -0.87
CA LEU A 83 -0.44 -3.35 -1.13
C LEU A 83 0.47 -2.13 -1.27
N VAL A 84 1.66 -2.20 -0.70
CA VAL A 84 2.74 -1.27 -0.99
C VAL A 84 3.69 -1.91 -1.98
N ARG A 85 3.79 -1.35 -3.18
CA ARG A 85 4.69 -1.86 -4.22
C ARG A 85 5.42 -0.72 -4.92
N ARG A 86 6.42 -1.08 -5.72
CA ARG A 86 7.06 -0.14 -6.64
C ARG A 86 6.18 0.13 -7.85
N TRP A 87 6.46 1.23 -8.52
CA TRP A 87 5.85 1.51 -9.80
C TRP A 87 6.25 0.48 -10.87
N ARG A 88 5.33 0.19 -11.77
CA ARG A 88 5.50 -0.69 -12.93
C ARG A 88 5.24 0.10 -14.22
N PRO A 89 5.94 -0.19 -15.32
CA PRO A 89 5.62 0.39 -16.62
C PRO A 89 4.15 0.16 -16.96
N GLY A 90 3.45 1.21 -17.40
CA GLY A 90 2.01 1.17 -17.67
C GLY A 90 1.12 1.57 -16.49
N ASP A 91 1.68 1.78 -15.29
CA ASP A 91 0.92 2.32 -14.16
C ASP A 91 0.27 3.67 -14.51
N VAL A 92 -1.00 3.82 -14.17
CA VAL A 92 -1.81 5.03 -14.40
C VAL A 92 -2.55 5.41 -13.13
N PHE A 93 -2.69 6.71 -12.90
CA PHE A 93 -3.43 7.26 -11.77
C PHE A 93 -4.05 8.62 -12.13
N GLN A 94 -4.94 9.14 -11.30
CA GLN A 94 -5.54 10.46 -11.46
C GLN A 94 -4.98 11.41 -10.39
N PRO A 95 -3.89 12.17 -10.65
CA PRO A 95 -3.32 13.04 -9.63
C PRO A 95 -4.34 14.06 -9.11
N LEU A 96 -4.41 14.18 -7.77
CA LEU A 96 -5.25 15.18 -7.11
C LEU A 96 -4.93 16.60 -7.61
N GLY A 97 -5.96 17.33 -8.06
CA GLY A 97 -5.87 18.72 -8.54
C GLY A 97 -5.62 18.91 -10.04
N MET A 98 -5.69 17.85 -10.86
CA MET A 98 -5.60 17.95 -12.33
C MET A 98 -6.92 17.58 -13.05
N ASP A 99 -8.05 18.13 -12.59
CA ASP A 99 -9.38 17.92 -13.19
C ASP A 99 -9.77 16.43 -13.39
N GLY A 100 -9.28 15.54 -12.54
CA GLY A 100 -9.53 14.09 -12.65
C GLY A 100 -8.92 13.44 -13.90
N ARG A 101 -7.99 14.12 -14.61
CA ARG A 101 -7.35 13.55 -15.81
C ARG A 101 -6.46 12.38 -15.43
N ARG A 102 -6.66 11.24 -16.10
CA ARG A 102 -5.77 10.07 -15.97
C ARG A 102 -4.41 10.40 -16.57
N LYS A 103 -3.35 10.08 -15.85
CA LYS A 103 -1.97 10.28 -16.29
C LYS A 103 -1.17 9.02 -16.04
N LYS A 104 -0.29 8.67 -16.99
CA LYS A 104 0.71 7.61 -16.76
C LYS A 104 1.65 8.07 -15.67
N LEU A 105 1.99 7.16 -14.76
CA LEU A 105 2.90 7.46 -13.67
C LEU A 105 4.30 7.82 -14.18
N GLN A 106 4.72 7.21 -15.29
CA GLN A 106 5.94 7.57 -16.02
C GLN A 106 5.94 9.04 -16.48
N ASP A 107 4.83 9.50 -17.09
CA ASP A 107 4.71 10.89 -17.56
C ASP A 107 4.65 11.86 -16.38
N TYR A 108 4.04 11.44 -15.27
CA TYR A 108 4.04 12.21 -14.02
C TYR A 108 5.47 12.37 -13.48
N PHE A 109 6.24 11.28 -13.38
CA PHE A 109 7.64 11.33 -12.94
C PHE A 109 8.53 12.17 -13.85
N ALA A 110 8.32 12.11 -15.17
CA ALA A 110 9.03 12.96 -16.12
C ALA A 110 8.71 14.45 -15.90
N ASN A 111 7.43 14.77 -15.67
CA ASN A 111 6.98 16.14 -15.46
C ASN A 111 7.56 16.77 -14.18
N ILE A 112 7.63 16.01 -13.08
CA ILE A 112 8.28 16.46 -11.84
C ILE A 112 9.82 16.32 -11.88
N LYS A 113 10.41 15.97 -13.04
CA LYS A 113 11.85 15.76 -13.24
C LYS A 113 12.49 14.78 -12.26
N LEU A 114 11.77 13.74 -11.86
CA LEU A 114 12.28 12.76 -10.90
C LEU A 114 13.36 11.87 -11.55
N PRO A 115 14.58 11.76 -10.98
CA PRO A 115 15.64 10.86 -11.46
C PRO A 115 15.18 9.41 -11.51
N ARG A 116 15.64 8.66 -12.52
CA ARG A 116 15.21 7.27 -12.76
C ARG A 116 15.51 6.34 -11.57
N GLU A 117 16.63 6.56 -10.91
CA GLU A 117 17.06 5.81 -9.72
C GLU A 117 16.14 6.01 -8.52
N LEU A 118 15.54 7.20 -8.39
CA LEU A 118 14.58 7.48 -7.34
C LEU A 118 13.21 6.92 -7.68
N ARG A 119 12.81 6.88 -8.96
CA ARG A 119 11.50 6.35 -9.39
C ARG A 119 11.24 4.95 -8.86
N SER A 120 12.20 4.03 -8.99
CA SER A 120 12.06 2.64 -8.53
C SER A 120 12.02 2.50 -7.01
N ARG A 121 12.53 3.50 -6.27
CA ARG A 121 12.57 3.48 -4.81
C ARG A 121 11.30 4.03 -4.16
N ILE A 122 10.44 4.70 -4.92
CA ILE A 122 9.20 5.29 -4.40
C ILE A 122 8.17 4.19 -4.11
N PRO A 123 7.67 4.10 -2.87
CA PRO A 123 6.55 3.24 -2.55
C PRO A 123 5.25 3.80 -3.14
N LEU A 124 4.43 2.91 -3.67
CA LEU A 124 3.04 3.20 -4.06
C LEU A 124 2.11 2.41 -3.16
N ILE A 125 1.13 3.09 -2.57
CA ILE A 125 -0.02 2.40 -1.96
C ILE A 125 -1.05 2.13 -3.05
N VAL A 126 -1.41 0.86 -3.20
CA VAL A 126 -2.25 0.36 -4.28
C VAL A 126 -3.36 -0.50 -3.68
N ALA A 127 -4.58 -0.31 -4.14
CA ALA A 127 -5.70 -1.21 -3.91
C ALA A 127 -6.02 -1.95 -5.22
N PRO A 128 -6.87 -2.98 -5.20
CA PRO A 128 -7.33 -3.67 -6.42
C PRO A 128 -7.88 -2.72 -7.50
N GLU A 129 -8.49 -1.60 -7.10
CA GLU A 129 -9.07 -0.58 -7.99
C GLU A 129 -8.02 0.37 -8.61
N GLY A 130 -6.78 0.36 -8.09
CA GLY A 130 -5.66 1.11 -8.63
C GLY A 130 -4.80 1.79 -7.57
N ILE A 131 -3.98 2.73 -8.03
CA ILE A 131 -3.04 3.46 -7.19
C ILE A 131 -3.82 4.47 -6.33
N LEU A 132 -3.67 4.38 -5.01
CA LEU A 132 -4.22 5.35 -4.06
C LEU A 132 -3.25 6.49 -3.85
N TRP A 133 -1.96 6.16 -3.69
CA TRP A 133 -0.95 7.15 -3.34
C TRP A 133 0.39 6.84 -3.98
N VAL A 134 0.94 7.83 -4.66
CA VAL A 134 2.39 7.91 -4.87
C VAL A 134 2.97 8.50 -3.59
N THR A 135 3.40 7.63 -2.67
CA THR A 135 3.77 8.00 -1.30
C THR A 135 4.87 9.06 -1.30
N GLY A 136 4.68 10.13 -0.52
CA GLY A 136 5.61 11.26 -0.51
C GLY A 136 5.44 12.27 -1.66
N LEU A 137 4.58 11.99 -2.64
CA LEU A 137 4.37 12.86 -3.81
C LEU A 137 2.92 13.32 -3.94
N ARG A 138 2.02 12.46 -4.44
CA ARG A 138 0.66 12.88 -4.79
C ARG A 138 -0.35 11.73 -4.66
N PRO A 139 -1.49 11.95 -3.98
CA PRO A 139 -2.59 10.99 -3.94
C PRO A 139 -3.39 10.99 -5.25
N ASP A 140 -4.12 9.91 -5.47
CA ASP A 140 -5.10 9.78 -6.55
C ASP A 140 -6.44 10.41 -6.14
N HIS A 141 -6.94 11.31 -6.97
CA HIS A 141 -8.18 12.07 -6.80
C HIS A 141 -9.40 11.17 -6.57
N ARG A 142 -9.45 9.99 -7.21
CA ARG A 142 -10.61 9.10 -7.13
C ARG A 142 -10.86 8.63 -5.70
N PHE A 143 -9.79 8.35 -4.98
CA PHE A 143 -9.85 7.75 -3.65
C PHE A 143 -9.66 8.78 -2.53
N PHE A 144 -9.35 10.04 -2.86
CA PHE A 144 -9.12 11.08 -1.86
C PHE A 144 -10.42 11.43 -1.13
N ALA A 145 -10.35 11.61 0.19
CA ALA A 145 -11.50 11.95 1.01
C ALA A 145 -11.99 13.38 0.74
N THR A 146 -13.30 13.57 0.81
CA THR A 146 -13.96 14.88 0.74
C THR A 146 -14.69 15.17 2.04
N THR A 147 -15.24 16.38 2.19
CA THR A 147 -16.05 16.75 3.36
C THR A 147 -17.28 15.88 3.55
N SER A 148 -17.76 15.23 2.48
CA SER A 148 -18.87 14.27 2.48
C SER A 148 -18.48 12.82 2.81
N THR A 149 -17.19 12.51 2.93
CA THR A 149 -16.71 11.15 3.22
C THR A 149 -17.10 10.75 4.65
N LYS A 150 -17.71 9.57 4.80
CA LYS A 150 -18.16 9.06 6.11
C LYS A 150 -17.05 8.30 6.84
N ARG A 151 -16.30 7.49 6.10
CA ARG A 151 -15.22 6.65 6.64
C ARG A 151 -13.91 7.01 5.95
N THR A 152 -12.90 7.32 6.74
CA THR A 152 -11.59 7.73 6.23
C THR A 152 -10.51 6.72 6.57
N VAL A 153 -9.54 6.60 5.68
CA VAL A 153 -8.25 5.96 5.95
C VAL A 153 -7.18 7.02 5.82
N VAL A 154 -6.40 7.20 6.88
CA VAL A 154 -5.29 8.14 6.92
C VAL A 154 -4.00 7.36 6.72
N ALA A 155 -3.29 7.68 5.64
CA ALA A 155 -1.93 7.21 5.40
C ALA A 155 -0.93 8.32 5.74
N LYS A 156 0.07 7.99 6.55
CA LYS A 156 1.14 8.89 6.97
C LYS A 156 2.49 8.29 6.60
N LEU A 157 3.35 9.10 6.03
CA LEU A 157 4.76 8.84 5.83
C LEU A 157 5.51 9.48 6.99
N LEU A 158 6.05 8.68 7.91
CA LEU A 158 6.61 9.16 9.16
C LEU A 158 8.05 9.65 9.01
N ASP A 159 8.83 9.05 8.11
CA ASP A 159 10.24 9.37 7.95
C ASP A 159 10.56 9.69 6.50
N CYS A 160 10.96 10.94 6.27
CA CYS A 160 11.79 11.31 5.14
C CYS A 160 13.23 10.99 5.56
N VAL A 161 13.76 9.82 5.21
CA VAL A 161 15.23 9.68 5.17
C VAL A 161 15.67 10.39 3.89
N PRO A 162 16.29 11.58 3.96
CA PRO A 162 16.92 12.13 2.77
C PRO A 162 17.95 11.11 2.30
N PRO A 163 18.02 10.78 1.00
CA PRO A 163 19.17 10.04 0.51
C PRO A 163 20.40 10.87 0.91
N LYS A 164 21.26 10.29 1.76
CA LYS A 164 22.60 10.85 2.00
C LYS A 164 23.25 10.95 0.62
N GLY A 165 23.32 12.18 0.11
CA GLY A 165 24.23 12.53 -0.96
C GLY A 165 25.63 12.43 -0.37
N ASP A 166 26.43 11.56 -0.95
CA ASP A 166 27.87 11.77 -1.04
C ASP A 166 28.12 12.88 -2.06
#